data_AF-A0A0M2KEU9-F1
#
_entry.id   AF-A0A0M2KEU9-F1
#
_cell.length_a   1.000
_cell.length_b   1.000
_cell.length_c   1.000
_cell.angle_alpha   90.00
_cell.angle_beta   90.00
_cell.angle_gamma   90.00
#
_symmetry.space_group_name_H-M   'P 1'
#
loop_
_entity.id
_entity.type
_entity.pdbx_description
1 polymer ?
#
loop_
_entity_poly.entity_id
_entity_poly.type
_entity_poly.pdbx_seq_one_letter_code
_entity_poly.pdbx_strand_id
1 'polypeptide(L)'
;MFEVNRGLLNDLCRLAVDNLLFAAGKRGRDIAIFYAIHTYGRRLNWHPHVHVSVTCGGINEHRKWKKISFRKDAMRARWMWNIRQLLLSIWSEGVAIPPSLPHIST
;
A
#
# COMPACT_ATOMS: atom_id res chain seq x y z
N MET A 1 -11.31 11.63 -2.30
CA MET A 1 -11.04 11.15 -0.93
C MET A 1 -9.60 11.42 -0.51
N PHE A 2 -8.58 10.76 -1.09
CA PHE A 2 -7.15 11.01 -0.75
C PHE A 2 -6.66 12.43 -1.04
N GLU A 3 -7.29 13.15 -1.96
CA GLU A 3 -6.95 14.54 -2.27
C GLU A 3 -7.21 15.50 -1.10
N VAL A 4 -8.36 15.33 -0.45
CA VAL A 4 -8.81 16.14 0.69
C VAL A 4 -8.39 15.55 2.04
N ASN A 5 -7.93 14.29 2.06
CA ASN A 5 -7.39 13.61 3.25
C ASN A 5 -5.95 13.16 2.98
N ARG A 6 -5.03 14.12 2.86
CA ARG A 6 -3.63 13.87 2.43
C ARG A 6 -2.86 12.94 3.36
N GLY A 7 -3.22 12.87 4.66
CA GLY A 7 -2.60 11.94 5.62
C GLY A 7 -2.71 10.48 5.20
N LEU A 8 -3.82 10.11 4.53
CA LEU A 8 -4.07 8.74 4.05
C LEU A 8 -3.10 8.29 2.94
N LEU A 9 -2.37 9.22 2.31
CA LEU A 9 -1.32 8.88 1.35
C LEU A 9 -0.21 8.08 2.03
N ASN A 10 0.10 8.38 3.30
CA ASN A 10 1.07 7.60 4.07
C ASN A 10 0.57 6.19 4.35
N ASP A 11 -0.74 6.03 4.61
CA ASP A 11 -1.33 4.70 4.80
C ASP A 11 -1.26 3.83 3.54
N LEU A 12 -1.41 4.42 2.35
CA LEU A 12 -1.19 3.71 1.09
C LEU A 12 0.23 3.13 1.00
N CYS A 13 1.24 3.92 1.34
CA CYS A 13 2.63 3.47 1.39
C CYS A 13 2.82 2.37 2.42
N ARG A 14 2.31 2.59 3.64
CA ARG A 14 2.43 1.63 4.75
C ARG A 14 1.82 0.29 4.40
N LEU A 15 0.61 0.28 3.84
CA LEU A 15 -0.08 -0.96 3.45
C LEU A 15 0.63 -1.68 2.29
N ALA A 16 1.29 -0.95 1.38
CA ALA A 16 2.01 -1.53 0.26
C ALA A 16 3.29 -2.23 0.76
N VAL A 17 4.03 -1.58 1.65
CA VAL A 17 5.22 -2.13 2.31
C VAL A 17 4.85 -3.33 3.18
N ASP A 18 3.82 -3.20 4.03
CA ASP A 18 3.32 -4.27 4.90
C ASP A 18 2.94 -5.53 4.10
N ASN A 19 2.39 -5.37 2.90
CA ASN A 19 2.04 -6.49 2.03
C ASN A 19 3.25 -7.34 1.62
N LEU A 20 4.37 -6.68 1.30
CA LEU A 20 5.62 -7.34 0.95
C LEU A 20 6.29 -7.94 2.18
N LEU A 21 6.33 -7.20 3.29
CA LEU A 21 6.89 -7.68 4.56
C LEU A 21 6.15 -8.91 5.07
N PHE A 22 4.82 -8.92 5.01
CA PHE A 22 4.01 -10.09 5.37
C PHE A 22 4.37 -11.32 4.53
N ALA A 23 4.50 -11.16 3.22
CA ALA A 23 4.84 -12.25 2.32
C ALA A 23 6.27 -12.77 2.52
N ALA A 24 7.22 -11.88 2.83
CA ALA A 24 8.61 -12.23 3.12
C ALA A 24 8.76 -12.89 4.49
N GLY A 25 8.09 -12.35 5.51
CA GLY A 25 8.04 -12.89 6.87
C GLY A 25 7.48 -14.30 6.93
N LYS A 26 6.43 -14.60 6.15
CA LYS A 26 5.91 -15.97 5.98
C LYS A 26 6.94 -16.99 5.44
N ARG A 27 8.06 -16.52 4.92
CA ARG A 27 9.15 -17.34 4.36
C ARG A 27 10.47 -17.19 5.13
N GLY A 28 10.46 -16.49 6.27
CA GLY A 28 11.64 -16.20 7.06
C GLY A 28 12.71 -15.46 6.25
N ARG A 29 12.32 -14.36 5.60
CA ARG A 29 13.20 -13.54 4.75
C ARG A 29 13.11 -12.07 5.15
N ASP A 30 14.25 -11.49 5.48
CA ASP A 30 14.42 -10.05 5.65
C ASP A 30 14.76 -9.44 4.29
N ILE A 31 13.86 -8.61 3.78
CA ILE A 31 13.95 -7.99 2.45
C ILE A 31 14.26 -6.49 2.58
N ALA A 32 14.91 -5.92 1.57
CA ALA A 32 15.03 -4.48 1.46
C ALA A 32 13.91 -3.93 0.56
N ILE A 33 13.32 -2.81 0.96
CA ILE A 33 12.20 -2.17 0.28
C ILE A 33 12.50 -0.68 0.12
N PHE A 34 12.22 -0.16 -1.07
CA PHE A 34 12.16 1.26 -1.37
C PHE A 34 10.78 1.56 -1.95
N TYR A 35 10.14 2.65 -1.53
CA TYR A 35 8.85 3.07 -2.08
C TYR A 35 8.85 4.55 -2.42
N ALA A 36 8.02 4.92 -3.40
CA ALA A 36 7.73 6.29 -3.79
C ALA A 36 6.23 6.44 -4.01
N ILE A 37 5.66 7.55 -3.56
CA ILE A 37 4.28 7.91 -3.81
C ILE A 37 4.21 9.06 -4.81
N HIS A 38 3.35 8.89 -5.81
CA HIS A 38 3.06 9.93 -6.79
C HIS A 38 1.58 10.26 -6.70
N THR A 39 1.25 11.54 -6.68
CA THR A 39 -0.12 12.04 -6.57
C THR A 39 -0.77 12.32 -7.92
N TYR A 40 0.04 12.49 -8.97
CA TYR A 40 -0.43 12.79 -10.32
C TYR A 40 -0.07 11.69 -11.30
N GLY A 41 -1.00 11.41 -12.22
CA GLY A 41 -0.78 10.50 -13.34
C GLY A 41 -0.07 11.19 -14.51
N ARG A 42 0.17 10.44 -15.59
CA ARG A 42 0.82 10.95 -16.82
C ARG A 42 0.12 12.17 -17.43
N ARG A 43 -1.20 12.30 -17.26
CA ARG A 43 -2.00 13.44 -17.76
C ARG A 43 -2.14 14.58 -16.75
N LEU A 44 -1.37 14.56 -15.66
CA LEU A 44 -1.46 15.52 -14.55
C LEU A 44 -2.85 15.60 -13.88
N ASN A 45 -3.67 14.56 -14.05
CA ASN A 45 -4.88 14.37 -13.27
C ASN A 45 -4.54 13.73 -11.91
N TRP A 46 -5.33 14.05 -10.88
CA TRP A 46 -5.18 13.45 -9.56
C TRP A 46 -5.33 11.92 -9.66
N HIS A 47 -4.25 11.20 -9.40
CA HIS A 47 -4.14 9.75 -9.55
C HIS A 47 -3.09 9.20 -8.59
N PRO A 48 -3.38 9.15 -7.28
CA PRO A 48 -2.42 8.71 -6.29
C PRO A 48 -2.07 7.24 -6.51
N HIS A 49 -0.79 6.94 -6.63
CA HIS A 49 -0.28 5.58 -6.80
C HIS A 49 1.10 5.44 -6.13
N VAL A 50 1.39 4.22 -5.67
CA VAL A 50 2.63 3.89 -4.97
C VAL A 50 3.46 2.96 -5.85
N HIS A 51 4.71 3.32 -6.07
CA HIS A 51 5.73 2.42 -6.62
C HIS A 51 6.49 1.82 -5.46
N VAL A 52 6.65 0.50 -5.48
CA VAL A 52 7.44 -0.22 -4.47
C VAL A 52 8.42 -1.13 -5.18
N SER A 53 9.69 -0.93 -4.91
CA SER A 53 10.78 -1.79 -5.33
C SER A 53 11.25 -2.62 -4.15
N VAL A 54 11.43 -3.91 -4.39
CA VAL A 54 11.83 -4.89 -3.38
C VAL A 54 12.94 -5.74 -3.95
N THR A 55 13.87 -6.14 -3.10
CA THR A 55 14.92 -7.08 -3.51
C THR A 55 14.34 -8.42 -3.96
N CYS A 56 14.90 -9.01 -5.02
CA CYS A 56 14.57 -10.36 -5.50
C CYS A 56 15.09 -11.49 -4.58
N GLY A 57 15.50 -11.13 -3.36
CA GLY A 57 16.00 -12.01 -2.32
C GLY A 57 15.96 -11.30 -0.98
N GLY A 58 16.21 -12.06 0.07
CA GLY A 58 16.32 -11.56 1.43
C GLY A 58 17.27 -12.40 2.25
N ILE A 59 17.67 -11.86 3.39
CA ILE A 59 18.53 -12.54 4.35
C ILE A 59 17.66 -13.48 5.21
N ASN A 60 18.14 -14.68 5.49
CA ASN A 60 17.51 -15.58 6.46
C ASN A 60 18.13 -15.43 7.86
N GLU A 61 17.60 -16.15 8.84
CA GLU A 61 18.12 -16.18 10.22
C GLU A 61 19.62 -16.51 10.34
N HIS A 62 20.17 -17.24 9.36
CA HIS A 62 21.60 -17.57 9.29
C HIS A 62 22.44 -16.55 8.51
N ARG A 63 21.92 -15.35 8.27
CA ARG A 63 22.56 -14.27 7.49
C ARG A 63 22.90 -14.64 6.05
N LYS A 64 22.25 -15.66 5.48
CA LYS A 64 22.46 -16.10 4.08
C LYS A 64 21.41 -15.48 3.17
N TRP A 65 21.86 -14.96 2.03
CA TRP A 65 20.97 -14.52 0.97
C TRP A 65 20.18 -15.68 0.37
N LYS A 66 18.87 -15.51 0.25
CA LYS A 66 17.95 -16.48 -0.35
C LYS A 66 17.01 -15.77 -1.31
N LYS A 67 16.84 -16.35 -2.50
CA LYS A 67 15.91 -15.84 -3.51
C LYS A 67 14.48 -15.86 -2.97
N ILE A 68 13.71 -14.83 -3.31
CA ILE A 68 12.28 -14.75 -3.05
C ILE A 68 11.59 -14.18 -4.28
N SER A 69 10.38 -14.67 -4.56
CA SER A 69 9.49 -14.09 -5.56
C SER A 69 8.10 -13.86 -4.97
N PHE A 70 7.42 -12.84 -5.45
CA PHE A 70 6.09 -12.46 -4.97
C PHE A 70 5.04 -12.89 -5.98
N ARG A 71 3.99 -13.57 -5.51
CA ARG A 71 2.87 -13.98 -6.35
C ARG A 71 1.96 -12.78 -6.54
N LYS A 72 1.88 -12.25 -7.76
CA LYS A 72 1.08 -11.06 -8.13
C LYS A 72 -0.34 -11.13 -7.57
N ASP A 73 -1.05 -12.23 -7.79
CA ASP A 73 -2.46 -12.33 -7.42
C ASP A 73 -2.67 -12.38 -5.90
N ALA A 74 -1.76 -13.03 -5.16
CA ALA A 74 -1.80 -13.05 -3.71
C ALA A 74 -1.52 -11.65 -3.12
N MET A 75 -0.55 -10.93 -3.71
CA MET A 75 -0.24 -9.55 -3.31
C MET A 75 -1.42 -8.62 -3.60
N ARG A 76 -2.02 -8.73 -4.79
CA ARG A 76 -3.22 -7.96 -5.16
C ARG A 76 -4.38 -8.24 -4.20
N ALA A 77 -4.65 -9.52 -3.89
CA ALA A 77 -5.76 -9.88 -3.00
C ALA A 77 -5.61 -9.26 -1.60
N ARG A 78 -4.44 -9.41 -0.97
CA ARG A 78 -4.19 -8.83 0.36
C ARG A 78 -4.17 -7.30 0.33
N TRP A 79 -3.61 -6.69 -0.72
CA TRP A 79 -3.65 -5.24 -0.93
C TRP A 79 -5.09 -4.72 -0.97
N MET A 80 -5.93 -5.29 -1.84
CA MET A 80 -7.33 -4.85 -1.98
C MET A 80 -8.11 -5.04 -0.68
N TRP A 81 -7.86 -6.13 0.04
CA TRP A 81 -8.48 -6.36 1.34
C TRP A 81 -8.06 -5.30 2.37
N ASN A 82 -6.75 -5.03 2.51
CA ASN A 82 -6.22 -4.03 3.44
C ASN A 82 -6.76 -2.62 3.13
N ILE A 83 -6.78 -2.23 1.85
CA ILE A 83 -7.31 -0.93 1.43
C ILE A 83 -8.79 -0.82 1.77
N ARG A 84 -9.57 -1.88 1.52
CA ARG A 84 -10.99 -1.90 1.92
C ARG A 84 -11.15 -1.71 3.43
N GLN A 85 -10.34 -2.39 4.25
CA GLN A 85 -10.42 -2.22 5.71
C GLN A 85 -10.08 -0.79 6.13
N LEU A 86 -9.02 -0.20 5.57
CA LEU A 86 -8.66 1.19 5.83
C LEU A 86 -9.80 2.14 5.47
N LEU A 87 -10.39 1.98 4.27
CA LEU A 87 -11.48 2.84 3.83
C LEU A 87 -12.73 2.71 4.71
N LEU A 88 -13.03 1.51 5.21
CA LEU A 88 -14.13 1.29 6.15
C LEU A 88 -13.86 1.90 7.53
N SER A 89 -12.62 1.82 8.04
CA SER A 89 -12.29 2.38 9.36
C SER A 89 -12.33 3.90 9.35
N ILE A 90 -11.76 4.54 8.33
CA ILE A 90 -11.77 6.01 8.23
C ILE A 90 -13.18 6.55 7.96
N TRP A 91 -14.04 5.75 7.31
CA TRP A 91 -15.43 6.13 7.09
C TRP A 91 -16.15 6.29 8.44
N SER A 92 -15.94 5.38 9.39
CA SER A 92 -16.52 5.50 10.73
C SER A 92 -15.95 6.64 11.58
N GLU A 93 -14.78 7.18 11.22
CA GLU A 93 -14.09 8.23 11.99
C GLU A 93 -14.40 9.66 11.51
N GLY A 94 -15.28 9.84 10.53
CA GLY A 94 -15.66 11.17 10.03
C GLY A 94 -14.65 11.78 9.05
N VAL A 95 -14.21 10.98 8.06
CA VAL A 95 -13.30 11.42 6.98
C VAL A 95 -13.89 12.56 6.14
N ALA A 96 -13.06 13.50 5.68
CA ALA A 96 -13.52 14.60 4.84
C ALA A 96 -14.02 14.10 3.48
N ILE A 97 -15.25 14.49 3.12
CA ILE A 97 -15.87 14.15 1.83
C ILE A 97 -15.52 15.22 0.79
N PRO A 98 -15.03 14.83 -0.40
CA PRO A 98 -14.78 15.79 -1.48
C PRO A 98 -16.04 16.57 -1.86
N PRO A 99 -15.94 17.87 -2.19
CA PRO A 99 -17.10 18.68 -2.60
C PRO A 99 -17.85 18.13 -3.83
N SER A 100 -17.18 17.33 -4.67
CA SER A 100 -17.78 16.67 -5.83
C SER A 100 -18.69 15.48 -5.48
N LEU A 101 -18.75 15.07 -4.21
CA LEU A 101 -19.59 13.98 -3.73
C LEU A 101 -20.62 14.47 -2.68
N PRO A 102 -21.47 15.46 -3.01
CA PRO A 102 -22.36 16.08 -2.02
C PRO A 102 -23.51 15.16 -1.56
N HIS A 103 -23.81 14.11 -2.35
CA HIS A 103 -24.88 13.14 -2.06
C HIS A 103 -24.44 12.05 -1.06
N ILE A 104 -23.17 12.05 -0.66
CA ILE A 104 -22.61 11.12 0.31
C ILE A 104 -22.65 11.81 1.68
N SER A 105 -23.72 11.59 2.42
CA SER A 105 -23.87 12.05 3.81
C SER A 105 -23.24 11.04 4.77
N THR A 106 -22.33 11.52 5.62
CA THR A 106 -21.74 10.80 6.75
C THR A 106 -22.57 11.01 8.01
#